data_AF-A0A0B6YVG7-F1
#
_entry.id   AF-A0A0B6YVG7-F1
#
_cell.length_a   1.000
_cell.length_b   1.000
_cell.length_c   1.000
_cell.angle_alpha   90.00
_cell.angle_beta   90.00
_cell.angle_gamma   90.00
#
_symmetry.space_group_name_H-M   'P 1'
#
loop_
_entity.id
_entity.type
_entity.pdbx_description
1 polymer ?
#
loop_
_entity_poly.entity_id
_entity_poly.type
_entity_poly.pdbx_seq_one_letter_code
_entity_poly.pdbx_strand_id
1 'polypeptide(L)' 'TRLTEHREALCIINNVGSIYYVPQVVYQSSCMIDVYVFPFDVQHCTLIFTSWTHNGDQIDLVFYENK' A
#
# COMPACT_ATOMS: atom_id res chain seq x y z
N THR A 1 -17.69 -8.59 2.79
CA THR A 1 -17.25 -8.59 1.38
C THR A 1 -15.75 -8.88 1.34
N ARG A 2 -15.15 -9.15 0.17
CA ARG A 2 -13.69 -9.33 0.07
C ARG A 2 -12.88 -8.16 0.66
N LEU A 3 -13.45 -6.96 0.69
CA LEU A 3 -12.84 -5.76 1.27
C LEU A 3 -12.87 -5.71 2.81
N THR A 4 -13.80 -6.42 3.44
CA THR A 4 -13.95 -6.45 4.92
C THR A 4 -13.37 -7.72 5.53
N GLU A 5 -12.73 -8.57 4.74
CA GLU A 5 -12.14 -9.83 5.19
C GLU A 5 -10.75 -9.56 5.76
N HIS A 6 -10.58 -9.77 7.07
CA HIS A 6 -9.28 -9.67 7.72
C HIS A 6 -8.55 -11.01 7.66
N ARG A 7 -7.39 -11.02 7.01
CA ARG A 7 -6.47 -12.17 6.99
C ARG A 7 -5.28 -11.86 7.86
N GLU A 8 -5.11 -12.62 8.93
CA GLU A 8 -3.89 -12.53 9.74
C GLU A 8 -2.68 -12.93 8.89
N ALA A 9 -1.59 -12.20 9.07
CA ALA A 9 -0.34 -12.43 8.36
C ALA A 9 0.75 -12.85 9.35
N LEU A 10 1.56 -13.81 8.96
CA LEU A 10 2.68 -14.27 9.76
C LEU A 10 3.76 -13.18 9.83
N CYS A 11 4.18 -12.83 11.05
CA CYS A 11 5.31 -11.97 11.31
C CYS A 11 6.56 -12.84 11.52
N ILE A 12 7.57 -12.69 10.66
CA ILE A 12 8.82 -13.45 10.74
C ILE A 12 9.89 -12.57 11.40
N ILE A 13 10.52 -13.09 12.45
CA ILE A 13 11.53 -12.39 13.23
C ILE A 13 12.87 -13.13 13.06
N ASN A 14 13.91 -12.42 12.63
CA ASN A 14 15.25 -12.98 12.53
C ASN A 14 16.04 -12.79 13.82
N ASN A 15 17.13 -13.54 13.99
CA ASN A 15 18.02 -13.46 15.16
C ASN A 15 18.67 -12.07 15.36
N VAL A 16 18.75 -11.24 14.31
CA VAL A 16 19.25 -9.85 14.36
C VAL A 16 18.16 -8.85 14.79
N GLY A 17 16.91 -9.32 15.00
CA GLY A 17 15.78 -8.47 15.37
C GLY A 17 15.07 -7.80 14.19
N SER A 18 15.45 -8.10 12.95
CA SER A 18 14.73 -7.64 11.76
C SER A 18 13.39 -8.37 11.62
N ILE A 19 12.35 -7.64 11.21
CA ILE A 19 10.99 -8.15 11.05
C ILE A 19 10.62 -8.17 9.57
N TYR A 20 10.07 -9.28 9.10
CA TYR A 20 9.44 -9.40 7.79
C TYR A 20 7.94 -9.65 7.97
N TYR A 21 7.13 -8.71 7.47
CA TYR A 21 5.67 -8.72 7.62
C TYR A 21 4.99 -8.25 6.34
N VAL A 22 4.25 -9.16 5.70
CA VAL A 22 3.59 -8.90 4.39
C VAL A 22 2.15 -9.41 4.43
N PRO A 23 1.17 -8.56 4.78
CA PRO A 23 -0.23 -8.96 4.81
C PRO A 23 -0.87 -8.97 3.42
N GLN A 24 -1.84 -9.87 3.23
CA GLN A 24 -2.67 -9.89 2.02
C GLN A 24 -3.87 -8.95 2.21
N VAL A 25 -3.92 -7.84 1.46
CA VAL A 25 -4.98 -6.83 1.60
C VAL A 25 -5.52 -6.43 0.22
N VAL A 26 -6.82 -6.14 0.16
CA VAL A 26 -7.49 -5.56 -1.02
C VAL A 26 -7.82 -4.11 -0.72
N TYR A 27 -7.22 -3.18 -1.46
CA TYR A 27 -7.46 -1.75 -1.30
C TYR A 27 -8.48 -1.25 -2.31
N GLN A 28 -9.41 -0.42 -1.85
CA GLN A 28 -10.31 0.36 -2.70
C GLN A 28 -9.97 1.84 -2.49
N SER A 29 -9.61 2.53 -3.58
CA SER A 29 -9.32 3.96 -3.57
C SER A 29 -10.10 4.65 -4.68
N SER A 30 -10.24 5.97 -4.56
CA SER A 30 -10.86 6.82 -5.57
C SER A 30 -9.76 7.59 -6.31
N CYS A 31 -9.80 7.58 -7.65
CA CYS A 31 -8.96 8.45 -8.49
C CYS A 31 -9.81 9.32 -9.41
N MET A 32 -9.27 10.47 -9.80
CA MET A 32 -9.88 11.35 -10.79
C MET A 32 -9.68 10.76 -12.19
N ILE A 33 -10.70 10.84 -13.02
CA ILE A 33 -10.67 10.37 -14.41
C ILE A 33 -10.85 11.55 -15.37
N ASP A 34 -10.11 11.52 -16.48
CA ASP A 34 -10.27 12.47 -17.58
C ASP A 34 -10.91 11.76 -18.78
N VAL A 35 -12.08 12.23 -19.20
CA VAL A 35 -12.91 11.61 -20.25
C VAL A 35 -12.89 12.41 -21.58
N TYR A 36 -11.94 13.33 -21.74
CA TYR A 36 -11.88 14.22 -22.91
C TYR A 36 -11.73 13.48 -24.25
N VAL A 37 -11.04 12.33 -24.28
CA VAL A 37 -10.72 11.56 -25.50
C VAL A 37 -11.39 10.19 -25.52
N PHE A 38 -12.54 10.03 -24.86
CA PHE A 38 -13.24 8.75 -24.81
C PHE A 38 -13.51 8.18 -26.22
N PRO A 39 -13.22 6.89 -26.51
CA PRO A 39 -12.82 5.80 -25.59
C PRO A 39 -11.30 5.53 -25.51
N PHE A 40 -10.45 6.46 -25.96
CA PHE A 40 -8.99 6.32 -26.05
C PHE A 40 -8.23 7.13 -24.99
N ASP A 41 -8.92 7.56 -23.93
CA ASP A 41 -8.32 8.24 -22.80
C ASP A 41 -7.34 7.33 -22.02
N VAL A 42 -6.34 7.95 -21.40
CA VAL A 42 -5.37 7.28 -20.53
C VAL A 42 -5.61 7.75 -19.11
N GLN A 43 -5.75 6.80 -18.18
CA GLN A 43 -6.03 7.09 -16.78
C GLN A 43 -4.79 6.87 -15.91
N HIS A 44 -4.42 7.89 -15.14
CA HIS A 44 -3.29 7.85 -14.20
C HIS A 44 -3.80 7.88 -12.76
N CYS A 45 -3.89 6.70 -12.13
CA CYS A 45 -4.33 6.57 -10.73
C CYS A 45 -3.12 6.31 -9.82
N THR A 46 -3.01 7.09 -8.75
CA THR A 46 -1.91 6.98 -7.77
C THR A 46 -2.44 6.46 -6.44
N LEU A 47 -1.74 5.50 -5.85
CA LEU A 47 -1.98 5.03 -4.48
C LEU A 47 -0.96 5.66 -3.54
N ILE A 48 -1.44 6.22 -2.42
CA ILE A 48 -0.60 6.83 -1.38
C ILE A 48 -0.70 5.95 -0.14
N PHE A 49 0.43 5.41 0.30
CA PHE A 49 0.54 4.66 1.54
C PHE A 49 1.29 5.51 2.57
N THR A 50 0.70 5.67 3.75
CA THR A 50 1.26 6.46 4.84
C THR A 50 0.87 5.85 6.17
N SER A 51 1.65 6.14 7.21
CA SER A 51 1.21 5.88 8.58
C SER A 51 0.04 6.79 8.93
N TRP A 52 -0.94 6.24 9.63
CA TRP A 52 -2.06 7.01 10.18
C TRP A 52 -1.69 7.68 11.50
N THR A 53 -0.88 7.01 12.31
CA THR A 53 -0.62 7.39 13.71
C THR A 53 0.71 8.10 13.92
N HIS A 54 1.66 7.94 12.99
CA HIS A 54 3.01 8.50 13.11
C HIS A 54 3.33 9.41 11.94
N ASN A 55 4.10 10.47 12.20
CA ASN A 55 4.60 11.37 11.18
C ASN A 55 6.01 10.96 10.70
N GLY A 56 6.55 11.69 9.72
CA GLY A 56 7.86 11.40 9.12
C GLY A 56 9.05 11.57 10.07
N ASP A 57 8.90 12.29 11.18
CA ASP A 57 9.96 12.43 12.19
C ASP A 57 10.06 11.20 13.11
N GLN A 58 9.01 10.36 13.13
CA GLN A 58 8.89 9.19 13.99
C GLN A 58 9.15 7.89 13.23
N ILE A 59 8.71 7.81 11.99
CA ILE A 59 8.84 6.62 11.14
C ILE A 59 9.26 7.04 9.74
N ASP A 60 10.26 6.36 9.20
CA ASP A 60 10.67 6.46 7.81
C ASP A 60 10.05 5.33 6.98
N LEU A 61 9.44 5.68 5.85
CA LEU A 61 8.82 4.75 4.92
C LEU A 61 9.62 4.74 3.63
N VAL A 62 10.38 3.66 3.42
CA VAL A 62 11.22 3.48 2.25
C VAL A 62 10.64 2.38 1.36
N PHE A 63 10.73 2.57 0.04
CA PHE A 63 10.43 1.48 -0.88
C PHE A 63 11.45 0.37 -0.70
N TYR A 64 10.95 -0.86 -0.58
CA TYR A 64 11.82 -2.03 -0.56
C TYR A 64 12.34 -2.27 -1.98
N GLU A 65 13.51 -1.70 -2.28
CA GLU A 65 14.23 -2.01 -3.50
C GLU A 65 14.92 -3.36 -3.35
N ASN A 66 14.32 -4.41 -3.91
CA ASN A 66 15.02 -5.65 -4.19
C ASN A 66 16.21 -5.36 -5.12
N LYS A 67 17.43 -5.33 -4.59
CA LYS A 67 18.55 -5.89 -5.34
C LYS A 67 18.51 -7.40 -5.22
#